data_AF-A0A1D2THA1-F1
#
_entry.id   AF-A0A1D2THA1-F1
#
_cell.length_a   1.000
_cell.length_b   1.000
_cell.length_c   1.000
_cell.angle_alpha   90.00
_cell.angle_beta   90.00
_cell.angle_gamma   90.00
#
_symmetry.space_group_name_H-M   'P 1'
#
loop_
_entity.id
_entity.type
_entity.pdbx_description
1 polymer ?
#
loop_
_entity_poly.entity_id
_entity_poly.type
_entity_poly.pdbx_seq_one_letter_code
_entity_poly.pdbx_strand_id
1 'polypeptide(L)'
;RALMHYDLVRLYGKTYTQDKSSFGVPVVTQVLDANALPLRNSVDETYSQIITDLKAALPLLPKAKSNGFINYWGNRAIQSRVYLTMGNYDSAFAAAEEIITSASTYSLYSNAEWVGSWAAQFGKESIFELIMAKDQGELGSGSLGFYYLRSRDNNALGNFIASDYYLDRLNQDPTDVRWGIMTNDELSTTRKGACYKYVGSVSKSGDGKDPYTAVNIKVVRLSEIYLTAAEAALKKSAPDPAKAATYVNAIRKRAPALPALTAATVTEQTVLDEKSKEFICEGQRFFDMIRTNKQITFNDEHVGVTMTHRPKTIDRTFFKTILPIAQTDINANPGLEAQQNPGY
;
A
#
# COMPACT_ATOMS: atom_id res chain seq x y z
N ARG A 1 -2.91 16.08 -7.52
CA ARG A 1 -2.12 15.79 -8.75
C ARG A 1 -1.01 14.78 -8.48
N ALA A 2 0.01 15.10 -7.68
CA ALA A 2 1.11 14.17 -7.31
C ALA A 2 0.69 12.72 -7.03
N LEU A 3 -0.26 12.50 -6.10
CA LEU A 3 -0.70 11.14 -5.73
C LEU A 3 -1.31 10.37 -6.92
N MET A 4 -2.09 11.04 -7.77
CA MET A 4 -2.68 10.42 -8.96
C MET A 4 -1.62 10.07 -10.01
N HIS A 5 -0.66 10.97 -10.28
CA HIS A 5 0.48 10.63 -11.15
C HIS A 5 1.29 9.46 -10.58
N TYR A 6 1.49 9.42 -9.25
CA TYR A 6 2.20 8.32 -8.59
C TYR A 6 1.46 6.98 -8.75
N ASP A 7 0.14 6.97 -8.58
CA ASP A 7 -0.68 5.78 -8.76
C ASP A 7 -0.70 5.31 -10.22
N LEU A 8 -0.84 6.24 -11.16
CA LEU A 8 -0.81 5.93 -12.59
C LEU A 8 0.56 5.38 -13.02
N VAL A 9 1.67 6.03 -12.65
CA VAL A 9 3.00 5.56 -13.10
C VAL A 9 3.38 4.21 -12.52
N ARG A 10 2.95 3.86 -11.31
CA ARG A 10 3.22 2.52 -10.74
C ARG A 10 2.34 1.42 -11.31
N LEU A 11 1.23 1.77 -11.96
CA LEU A 11 0.34 0.83 -12.67
C LEU A 11 0.74 0.66 -14.13
N TYR A 12 1.12 1.74 -14.81
CA TYR A 12 1.36 1.73 -16.27
C TYR A 12 2.83 1.87 -16.66
N GLY A 13 3.73 2.28 -15.78
CA GLY A 13 5.17 2.39 -16.04
C GLY A 13 5.97 1.30 -15.34
N LYS A 14 7.14 0.96 -15.89
CA LYS A 14 8.10 0.12 -15.15
C LYS A 14 8.48 0.82 -13.84
N THR A 15 8.88 0.05 -12.83
CA THR A 15 9.32 0.66 -11.57
C THR A 15 10.57 1.52 -11.77
N TYR A 16 10.68 2.63 -11.03
CA TYR A 16 11.78 3.60 -11.18
C TYR A 16 13.17 2.94 -11.07
N THR A 17 13.32 1.97 -10.15
CA THR A 17 14.56 1.24 -9.91
C THR A 17 14.86 0.16 -10.96
N GLN A 18 14.00 -0.02 -11.95
CA GLN A 18 14.21 -0.95 -13.07
C GLN A 18 14.67 -0.19 -14.32
N ASP A 19 13.89 0.79 -14.75
CA ASP A 19 14.12 1.52 -16.00
C ASP A 19 13.33 2.83 -15.99
N LYS A 20 13.93 3.87 -15.43
CA LYS A 20 13.31 5.20 -15.35
C LYS A 20 13.18 5.92 -16.70
N SER A 21 13.92 5.47 -17.73
CA SER A 21 13.80 5.98 -19.09
C SER A 21 12.61 5.42 -19.87
N SER A 22 12.03 4.30 -19.42
CA SER A 22 10.82 3.75 -20.03
C SER A 22 9.63 4.70 -19.94
N PHE A 23 8.61 4.46 -20.78
CA PHE A 23 7.37 5.22 -20.72
C PHE A 23 6.68 5.08 -19.36
N GLY A 24 6.34 6.22 -18.77
CA GLY A 24 5.53 6.40 -17.58
C GLY A 24 4.10 6.72 -17.98
N VAL A 25 3.58 7.90 -17.65
CA VAL A 25 2.25 8.36 -18.08
C VAL A 25 2.32 9.79 -18.58
N PRO A 26 1.29 10.30 -19.29
CA PRO A 26 1.28 11.71 -19.69
C PRO A 26 1.35 12.62 -18.45
N VAL A 27 2.30 13.56 -18.45
CA VAL A 27 2.43 14.55 -17.38
C VAL A 27 1.58 15.77 -17.73
N VAL A 28 0.40 15.83 -17.13
CA VAL A 28 -0.57 16.91 -17.38
C VAL A 28 -0.61 17.85 -16.18
N THR A 29 -0.13 19.08 -16.38
CA THR A 29 -0.02 20.12 -15.33
C THR A 29 -0.96 21.31 -15.54
N GLN A 30 -1.69 21.32 -16.66
CA GLN A 30 -2.65 22.36 -17.05
C GLN A 30 -3.94 21.73 -17.56
N VAL A 31 -4.99 22.54 -17.71
CA VAL A 31 -6.19 22.14 -18.42
C VAL A 31 -5.83 21.98 -19.90
N LEU A 32 -6.24 20.86 -20.49
CA LEU A 32 -5.99 20.56 -21.90
C LEU A 32 -7.17 21.00 -22.76
N ASP A 33 -6.87 21.38 -24.00
CA ASP A 33 -7.89 21.57 -25.03
C ASP A 33 -8.53 20.24 -25.43
N ALA A 34 -9.78 20.29 -25.95
CA ALA A 34 -10.54 19.10 -26.31
C ALA A 34 -9.87 18.22 -27.40
N ASN A 35 -8.97 18.80 -28.19
CA ASN A 35 -8.21 18.13 -29.24
C ASN A 35 -6.76 17.80 -28.82
N ALA A 36 -6.38 18.03 -27.57
CA ALA A 36 -5.04 17.71 -27.09
C ALA A 36 -4.82 16.19 -27.07
N LEU A 37 -3.72 15.75 -27.65
CA LEU A 37 -3.33 14.34 -27.76
C LEU A 37 -2.03 14.10 -26.99
N PRO A 38 -2.01 14.23 -25.65
CA PRO A 38 -0.79 14.10 -24.88
C PRO A 38 -0.24 12.67 -24.96
N LEU A 39 1.06 12.57 -25.20
CA LEU A 39 1.79 11.31 -25.19
C LEU A 39 2.36 11.01 -23.81
N ARG A 40 2.77 9.76 -23.56
CA ARG A 40 3.40 9.34 -22.32
C ARG A 40 4.78 9.98 -22.19
N ASN A 41 5.02 10.61 -21.05
CA ASN A 41 6.36 10.98 -20.62
C ASN A 41 7.09 9.74 -20.10
N SER A 42 8.40 9.87 -19.87
CA SER A 42 9.17 8.84 -19.18
C SER A 42 8.74 8.67 -17.71
N VAL A 43 9.07 7.54 -17.12
CA VAL A 43 8.94 7.30 -15.68
C VAL A 43 9.70 8.39 -14.90
N ASP A 44 10.92 8.75 -15.33
CA ASP A 44 11.74 9.78 -14.66
C ASP A 44 11.09 11.16 -14.65
N GLU A 45 10.55 11.61 -15.79
CA GLU A 45 9.81 12.87 -15.88
C GLU A 45 8.55 12.86 -15.02
N THR A 46 7.84 11.73 -14.98
CA THR A 46 6.64 11.58 -14.16
C THR A 46 6.97 11.70 -12.67
N TYR A 47 8.00 10.99 -12.18
CA TYR A 47 8.46 11.09 -10.79
C TYR A 47 9.02 12.47 -10.46
N SER A 48 9.72 13.11 -11.40
CA SER A 48 10.19 14.49 -11.28
C SER A 48 9.03 15.47 -11.05
N GLN A 49 7.93 15.34 -11.81
CA GLN A 49 6.75 16.17 -11.61
C GLN A 49 6.04 15.86 -10.28
N ILE A 50 5.94 14.58 -9.88
CA ILE A 50 5.38 14.18 -8.58
C ILE A 50 6.13 14.87 -7.43
N ILE A 51 7.47 14.81 -7.44
CA ILE A 51 8.28 15.45 -6.40
C ILE A 51 8.16 16.98 -6.45
N THR A 52 8.09 17.57 -7.64
CA THR A 52 7.86 19.01 -7.82
C THR A 52 6.55 19.45 -7.16
N ASP A 53 5.46 18.75 -7.45
CA ASP A 53 4.14 19.02 -6.86
C ASP A 53 4.16 18.89 -5.33
N LEU A 54 4.75 17.81 -4.81
CA LEU A 54 4.80 17.56 -3.38
C LEU A 54 5.61 18.63 -2.64
N LYS A 55 6.77 19.01 -3.18
CA LYS A 55 7.61 20.08 -2.62
C LYS A 55 6.92 21.44 -2.67
N ALA A 56 6.27 21.79 -3.78
CA ALA A 56 5.55 23.06 -3.92
C ALA A 56 4.35 23.16 -2.97
N ALA A 57 3.64 22.05 -2.74
CA ALA A 57 2.50 22.03 -1.82
C ALA A 57 2.92 22.01 -0.34
N LEU A 58 4.10 21.49 0.00
CA LEU A 58 4.54 21.34 1.39
C LEU A 58 4.45 22.63 2.24
N PRO A 59 4.96 23.81 1.80
CA PRO A 59 4.85 25.05 2.59
C PRO A 59 3.43 25.63 2.64
N LEU A 60 2.51 25.15 1.80
CA LEU A 60 1.14 25.67 1.70
C LEU A 60 0.16 24.89 2.59
N LEU A 61 0.58 23.74 3.14
CA LEU A 61 -0.29 22.83 3.88
C LEU A 61 -0.18 23.06 5.39
N PRO A 62 -1.31 23.00 6.14
CA PRO A 62 -1.29 23.14 7.58
C PRO A 62 -0.67 21.91 8.25
N LYS A 63 0.00 22.10 9.39
CA LYS A 63 0.49 20.99 10.23
C LYS A 63 -0.59 20.36 11.11
N ALA A 64 -1.71 21.06 11.35
CA ALA A 64 -2.85 20.51 12.08
C ALA A 64 -3.46 19.33 11.31
N LYS A 65 -4.08 18.38 12.02
CA LYS A 65 -4.87 17.31 11.39
C LYS A 65 -6.01 17.93 10.58
N SER A 66 -6.21 17.42 9.37
CA SER A 66 -7.34 17.75 8.51
C SER A 66 -8.01 16.43 8.10
N ASN A 67 -9.05 16.04 8.82
CA ASN A 67 -9.71 14.75 8.61
C ASN A 67 -10.36 14.72 7.21
N GLY A 68 -10.06 13.67 6.44
CA GLY A 68 -10.54 13.55 5.06
C GLY A 68 -9.65 14.22 4.00
N PHE A 69 -8.68 15.03 4.42
CA PHE A 69 -7.87 15.84 3.51
C PHE A 69 -6.37 15.68 3.78
N ILE A 70 -5.56 16.06 2.80
CA ILE A 70 -4.10 16.04 2.95
C ILE A 70 -3.67 17.29 3.73
N ASN A 71 -2.91 17.09 4.79
CA ASN A 71 -2.20 18.14 5.52
C ASN A 71 -0.68 18.04 5.25
N TYR A 72 0.14 18.83 5.95
CA TYR A 72 1.60 18.81 5.81
C TYR A 72 2.17 17.39 5.97
N TRP A 73 1.71 16.66 6.97
CA TRP A 73 2.18 15.32 7.29
C TRP A 73 1.74 14.27 6.27
N GLY A 74 0.52 14.39 5.75
CA GLY A 74 0.04 13.56 4.63
C GLY A 74 0.88 13.76 3.37
N ASN A 75 1.20 15.01 3.02
CA ASN A 75 2.11 15.28 1.92
C ASN A 75 3.50 14.70 2.18
N ARG A 76 4.05 14.92 3.39
CA ARG A 76 5.37 14.40 3.77
C ARG A 76 5.45 12.87 3.75
N ALA A 77 4.37 12.20 4.12
CA ALA A 77 4.27 10.76 4.04
C ALA A 77 4.18 10.24 2.61
N ILE A 78 3.46 10.94 1.72
CA ILE A 78 3.46 10.60 0.29
C ILE A 78 4.88 10.80 -0.28
N GLN A 79 5.60 11.85 0.12
CA GLN A 79 7.00 12.03 -0.26
C GLN A 79 7.88 10.86 0.19
N SER A 80 7.77 10.40 1.45
CA SER A 80 8.59 9.28 1.94
C SER A 80 8.34 8.00 1.12
N ARG A 81 7.07 7.70 0.79
CA ARG A 81 6.68 6.59 -0.08
C ARG A 81 7.26 6.74 -1.49
N VAL A 82 7.13 7.92 -2.11
CA VAL A 82 7.65 8.17 -3.46
C VAL A 82 9.17 8.04 -3.50
N TYR A 83 9.89 8.66 -2.56
CA TYR A 83 11.34 8.55 -2.47
C TYR A 83 11.80 7.10 -2.24
N LEU A 84 11.09 6.33 -1.41
CA LEU A 84 11.39 4.92 -1.19
C LEU A 84 11.24 4.10 -2.49
N THR A 85 10.20 4.38 -3.27
CA THR A 85 9.99 3.74 -4.58
C THR A 85 11.03 4.13 -5.61
N MET A 86 11.56 5.36 -5.55
CA MET A 86 12.68 5.80 -6.39
C MET A 86 14.04 5.22 -5.99
N GLY A 87 14.14 4.56 -4.83
CA GLY A 87 15.43 4.17 -4.24
C GLY A 87 16.23 5.34 -3.67
N ASN A 88 15.61 6.50 -3.48
CA ASN A 88 16.22 7.66 -2.82
C ASN A 88 16.06 7.51 -1.29
N TYR A 89 16.85 6.61 -0.73
CA TYR A 89 16.71 6.18 0.67
C TYR A 89 17.03 7.29 1.67
N ASP A 90 17.97 8.20 1.39
CA ASP A 90 18.26 9.33 2.28
C ASP A 90 17.04 10.27 2.40
N SER A 91 16.39 10.61 1.28
CA SER A 91 15.20 11.48 1.29
C SER A 91 13.97 10.76 1.88
N ALA A 92 13.82 9.46 1.60
CA ALA A 92 12.75 8.64 2.16
C ALA A 92 12.87 8.57 3.69
N PHE A 93 14.09 8.32 4.18
CA PHE A 93 14.40 8.26 5.60
C PHE A 93 14.14 9.59 6.29
N ALA A 94 14.68 10.69 5.76
CA ALA A 94 14.50 12.03 6.33
C ALA A 94 13.01 12.43 6.43
N ALA A 95 12.22 12.13 5.39
CA ALA A 95 10.79 12.40 5.38
C ALA A 95 10.02 11.57 6.41
N ALA A 96 10.34 10.29 6.52
CA ALA A 96 9.71 9.40 7.47
C ALA A 96 10.09 9.74 8.92
N GLU A 97 11.37 10.01 9.17
CA GLU A 97 11.88 10.37 10.50
C GLU A 97 11.26 11.67 11.01
N GLU A 98 11.10 12.69 10.16
CA GLU A 98 10.45 13.95 10.54
C GLU A 98 9.03 13.72 11.08
N ILE A 99 8.26 12.83 10.44
CA ILE A 99 6.90 12.50 10.89
C ILE A 99 6.94 11.72 12.21
N ILE A 100 7.81 10.71 12.33
CA ILE A 100 7.93 9.87 13.53
C ILE A 100 8.34 10.69 14.76
N THR A 101 9.26 11.63 14.59
CA THR A 101 9.80 12.45 15.68
C THR A 101 8.88 13.61 16.08
N SER A 102 7.89 13.95 15.25
CA SER A 102 6.89 14.99 15.52
C SER A 102 5.74 14.49 16.41
N ALA A 103 6.10 13.87 17.55
CA ALA A 103 5.30 13.00 18.41
C ALA A 103 3.97 13.57 18.98
N SER A 104 3.62 14.83 18.69
CA SER A 104 2.37 15.44 19.15
C SER A 104 1.15 15.17 18.26
N THR A 105 1.34 14.75 16.99
CA THR A 105 0.21 14.67 16.03
C THR A 105 -0.33 13.26 15.80
N TYR A 106 0.54 12.25 15.78
CA TYR A 106 0.17 10.85 15.51
C TYR A 106 0.91 9.92 16.47
N SER A 107 0.30 8.79 16.79
CA SER A 107 0.91 7.75 17.63
C SER A 107 0.47 6.37 17.21
N LEU A 108 1.35 5.37 17.41
CA LEU A 108 1.04 3.97 17.13
C LEU A 108 -0.03 3.45 18.10
N TYR A 109 -0.90 2.57 17.63
CA TYR A 109 -1.80 1.83 18.50
C TYR A 109 -1.02 0.89 19.41
N SER A 110 -1.49 0.73 20.65
CA SER A 110 -1.09 -0.43 21.45
C SER A 110 -1.72 -1.70 20.86
N ASN A 111 -1.24 -2.87 21.27
CA ASN A 111 -1.84 -4.13 20.82
C ASN A 111 -3.33 -4.22 21.25
N ALA A 112 -3.68 -3.76 22.46
CA ALA A 112 -5.06 -3.77 22.93
C ALA A 112 -6.01 -2.94 22.05
N GLU A 113 -5.53 -1.85 21.45
CA GLU A 113 -6.34 -0.96 20.62
C GLU A 113 -6.33 -1.34 19.13
N TRP A 114 -5.31 -2.08 18.66
CA TRP A 114 -5.05 -2.23 17.23
C TRP A 114 -6.23 -2.88 16.47
N VAL A 115 -6.86 -3.93 17.01
CA VAL A 115 -8.01 -4.56 16.35
C VAL A 115 -9.20 -3.62 16.28
N GLY A 116 -9.55 -2.97 17.39
CA GLY A 116 -10.67 -2.02 17.44
C GLY A 116 -10.44 -0.76 16.61
N SER A 117 -9.18 -0.42 16.30
CA SER A 117 -8.85 0.75 15.49
C SER A 117 -9.36 0.70 14.05
N TRP A 118 -9.63 -0.51 13.53
CA TRP A 118 -10.12 -0.68 12.17
C TRP A 118 -11.57 -0.21 12.00
N ALA A 119 -12.34 -0.17 13.09
CA ALA A 119 -13.66 0.46 13.18
C ALA A 119 -13.58 2.00 13.39
N ALA A 120 -12.43 2.52 13.79
CA ALA A 120 -12.28 3.93 14.10
C ALA A 120 -12.00 4.77 12.84
N GLN A 121 -12.62 5.95 12.80
CA GLN A 121 -12.38 6.99 11.79
C GLN A 121 -11.33 7.98 12.31
N PHE A 122 -10.41 8.40 11.44
CA PHE A 122 -9.38 9.42 11.71
C PHE A 122 -8.56 9.19 12.98
N GLY A 123 -8.31 7.92 13.29
CA GLY A 123 -7.65 7.51 14.52
C GLY A 123 -6.20 8.00 14.66
N LYS A 124 -5.54 7.62 15.76
CA LYS A 124 -4.24 8.18 16.12
C LYS A 124 -3.09 7.80 15.17
N GLU A 125 -3.20 6.71 14.42
CA GLU A 125 -2.27 6.39 13.32
C GLU A 125 -2.68 6.97 11.97
N SER A 126 -3.92 7.45 11.79
CA SER A 126 -4.45 7.87 10.50
C SER A 126 -3.84 9.20 10.07
N ILE A 127 -2.99 9.19 9.04
CA ILE A 127 -2.32 10.38 8.49
C ILE A 127 -3.14 10.96 7.34
N PHE A 128 -3.57 10.11 6.41
CA PHE A 128 -4.50 10.45 5.35
C PHE A 128 -5.50 9.31 5.13
N GLU A 129 -6.78 9.66 5.18
CA GLU A 129 -7.89 8.71 5.19
C GLU A 129 -9.06 9.32 4.40
N LEU A 130 -9.58 8.56 3.44
CA LEU A 130 -10.73 8.95 2.63
C LEU A 130 -12.02 8.69 3.38
N ILE A 131 -12.91 9.66 3.35
CA ILE A 131 -14.21 9.59 4.01
C ILE A 131 -15.14 8.71 3.17
N MET A 132 -15.64 7.63 3.77
CA MET A 132 -16.75 6.87 3.23
C MET A 132 -18.02 7.33 3.93
N ALA A 133 -18.64 8.40 3.42
CA ALA A 133 -19.86 8.96 3.99
C ALA A 133 -21.09 8.11 3.66
N LYS A 134 -22.10 8.09 4.53
CA LYS A 134 -23.28 7.22 4.41
C LYS A 134 -24.06 7.44 3.10
N ASP A 135 -24.10 8.67 2.64
CA ASP A 135 -24.91 9.17 1.53
C ASP A 135 -24.11 9.42 0.25
N GLN A 136 -22.77 9.36 0.31
CA GLN A 136 -21.87 9.65 -0.82
C GLN A 136 -20.94 8.48 -1.17
N GLY A 137 -20.73 7.55 -0.24
CA GLY A 137 -19.84 6.42 -0.40
C GLY A 137 -20.54 5.19 -0.96
N GLU A 138 -19.78 4.35 -1.67
CA GLU A 138 -20.21 3.00 -1.99
C GLU A 138 -20.02 2.10 -0.77
N LEU A 139 -21.11 1.87 -0.04
CA LEU A 139 -21.12 1.09 1.20
C LEU A 139 -21.66 -0.33 1.01
N GLY A 140 -22.30 -0.61 -0.13
CA GLY A 140 -22.88 -1.89 -0.47
C GLY A 140 -21.91 -2.80 -1.19
N SER A 141 -22.35 -3.37 -2.32
CA SER A 141 -21.63 -4.41 -3.05
C SER A 141 -20.36 -3.93 -3.76
N GLY A 142 -20.15 -2.61 -3.91
CA GLY A 142 -18.90 -2.06 -4.44
C GLY A 142 -17.87 -1.68 -3.38
N SER A 143 -18.17 -1.86 -2.09
CA SER A 143 -17.25 -1.48 -1.00
C SER A 143 -16.08 -2.46 -0.88
N LEU A 144 -14.91 -1.99 -0.43
CA LEU A 144 -13.79 -2.90 -0.13
C LEU A 144 -14.15 -3.94 0.93
N GLY A 145 -14.98 -3.58 1.90
CA GLY A 145 -15.52 -4.50 2.89
C GLY A 145 -16.23 -5.68 2.22
N PHE A 146 -17.13 -5.41 1.27
CA PHE A 146 -17.85 -6.45 0.53
C PHE A 146 -16.95 -7.34 -0.33
N TYR A 147 -15.88 -6.79 -0.92
CA TYR A 147 -14.92 -7.58 -1.69
C TYR A 147 -14.08 -8.53 -0.83
N TYR A 148 -13.65 -8.09 0.35
CA TYR A 148 -12.79 -8.90 1.23
C TYR A 148 -13.55 -9.82 2.20
N LEU A 149 -14.84 -9.56 2.41
CA LEU A 149 -15.72 -10.46 3.15
C LEU A 149 -15.83 -11.80 2.42
N ARG A 150 -15.94 -12.86 3.22
CA ARG A 150 -16.23 -14.20 2.75
C ARG A 150 -17.69 -14.27 2.24
N SER A 151 -17.96 -15.06 1.20
CA SER A 151 -19.26 -15.22 0.55
C SER A 151 -20.38 -15.64 1.49
N ARG A 152 -20.04 -16.48 2.48
CA ARG A 152 -20.97 -16.96 3.52
C ARG A 152 -21.39 -15.88 4.51
N ASP A 153 -20.74 -14.73 4.48
CA ASP A 153 -21.12 -13.56 5.27
C ASP A 153 -21.81 -12.55 4.35
N ASN A 154 -23.13 -12.41 4.52
CA ASN A 154 -23.93 -11.35 3.88
C ASN A 154 -23.89 -11.34 2.34
N ASN A 155 -23.81 -12.53 1.72
CA ASN A 155 -23.75 -12.71 0.26
C ASN A 155 -22.64 -11.86 -0.40
N ALA A 156 -21.53 -11.65 0.32
CA ALA A 156 -20.34 -11.01 -0.22
C ALA A 156 -19.72 -11.84 -1.37
N LEU A 157 -18.73 -11.29 -2.06
CA LEU A 157 -18.12 -11.98 -3.20
C LEU A 157 -17.17 -13.11 -2.78
N GLY A 158 -16.46 -12.99 -1.65
CA GLY A 158 -15.48 -14.00 -1.24
C GLY A 158 -14.27 -14.13 -2.18
N ASN A 159 -13.97 -13.10 -2.97
CA ASN A 159 -12.99 -13.18 -4.06
C ASN A 159 -11.53 -13.18 -3.60
N PHE A 160 -11.25 -12.74 -2.37
CA PHE A 160 -9.89 -12.53 -1.88
C PHE A 160 -9.61 -13.34 -0.62
N ILE A 161 -8.60 -14.21 -0.71
CA ILE A 161 -8.13 -15.01 0.41
C ILE A 161 -6.61 -14.92 0.51
N ALA A 162 -6.08 -14.89 1.73
CA ALA A 162 -4.65 -14.87 1.96
C ALA A 162 -4.01 -16.18 1.50
N SER A 163 -2.77 -16.11 0.99
CA SER A 163 -1.98 -17.31 0.65
C SER A 163 -1.48 -18.03 1.91
N ASP A 164 -1.10 -19.30 1.77
CA ASP A 164 -0.49 -20.05 2.88
C ASP A 164 0.83 -19.40 3.31
N TYR A 165 1.61 -18.87 2.36
CA TYR A 165 2.83 -18.12 2.67
C TYR A 165 2.59 -16.89 3.56
N TYR A 166 1.43 -16.25 3.48
CA TYR A 166 1.06 -15.18 4.40
C TYR A 166 0.67 -15.74 5.77
N LEU A 167 -0.16 -16.78 5.80
CA LEU A 167 -0.63 -17.40 7.04
C LEU A 167 0.53 -18.02 7.83
N ASP A 168 1.47 -18.70 7.18
CA ASP A 168 2.69 -19.24 7.79
C ASP A 168 3.51 -18.14 8.44
N ARG A 169 3.64 -17.00 7.75
CA ARG A 169 4.37 -15.84 8.26
C ARG A 169 3.68 -15.26 9.49
N LEU A 170 2.36 -15.14 9.47
CA LEU A 170 1.58 -14.66 10.61
C LEU A 170 1.62 -15.68 11.78
N ASN A 171 1.60 -16.97 11.48
CA ASN A 171 1.63 -18.08 12.45
C ASN A 171 3.00 -18.30 13.12
N GLN A 172 4.05 -17.60 12.68
CA GLN A 172 5.31 -17.52 13.43
C GLN A 172 5.10 -17.06 14.88
N ASP A 173 4.02 -16.31 15.13
CA ASP A 173 3.52 -16.00 16.46
C ASP A 173 1.98 -16.19 16.51
N PRO A 174 1.48 -17.29 17.12
CA PRO A 174 0.05 -17.50 17.31
C PRO A 174 -0.65 -16.42 18.16
N THR A 175 0.11 -15.62 18.91
CA THR A 175 -0.38 -14.49 19.72
C THR A 175 -0.28 -13.14 19.01
N ASP A 176 0.11 -13.12 17.73
CA ASP A 176 0.12 -11.90 16.91
C ASP A 176 -1.28 -11.27 16.85
N VAL A 177 -1.41 -10.02 17.28
CA VAL A 177 -2.69 -9.30 17.36
C VAL A 177 -3.38 -9.17 15.99
N ARG A 178 -2.62 -9.26 14.90
CA ARG A 178 -3.17 -9.20 13.53
C ARG A 178 -4.04 -10.40 13.19
N TRP A 179 -3.98 -11.50 13.95
CA TRP A 179 -4.99 -12.56 13.90
C TRP A 179 -6.40 -12.05 14.21
N GLY A 180 -6.55 -10.94 14.97
CA GLY A 180 -7.83 -10.35 15.32
C GLY A 180 -8.61 -9.73 14.15
N ILE A 181 -7.99 -9.60 12.97
CA ILE A 181 -8.69 -9.21 11.72
C ILE A 181 -8.76 -10.35 10.70
N MET A 182 -8.25 -11.53 11.02
CA MET A 182 -8.28 -12.71 10.14
C MET A 182 -9.34 -13.71 10.61
N THR A 183 -10.17 -14.20 9.70
CA THR A 183 -11.19 -15.22 9.99
C THR A 183 -11.29 -16.24 8.86
N ASN A 184 -12.15 -17.24 9.06
CA ASN A 184 -12.35 -18.36 8.16
C ASN A 184 -12.69 -17.91 6.73
N ASP A 185 -12.00 -18.47 5.74
CA ASP A 185 -12.19 -18.17 4.32
C ASP A 185 -13.05 -19.22 3.57
N GLU A 186 -13.10 -19.12 2.24
CA GLU A 186 -13.91 -20.00 1.36
C GLU A 186 -13.42 -21.45 1.32
N LEU A 187 -12.15 -21.72 1.65
CA LEU A 187 -11.54 -23.03 1.47
C LEU A 187 -11.81 -23.98 2.62
N SER A 188 -11.96 -23.44 3.84
CA SER A 188 -12.10 -24.26 5.04
C SER A 188 -12.77 -23.51 6.18
N THR A 189 -13.53 -24.26 7.01
CA THR A 189 -14.16 -23.74 8.24
C THR A 189 -13.15 -23.49 9.37
N THR A 190 -11.86 -23.72 9.16
CA THR A 190 -10.80 -23.52 10.16
C THR A 190 -9.63 -22.66 9.65
N ARG A 191 -9.53 -22.42 8.34
CA ARG A 191 -8.43 -21.65 7.75
C ARG A 191 -8.73 -20.17 7.79
N LYS A 192 -7.93 -19.41 8.55
CA LYS A 192 -8.14 -17.97 8.78
C LYS A 192 -7.57 -17.08 7.66
N GLY A 193 -7.98 -17.28 6.41
CA GLY A 193 -7.47 -16.51 5.26
C GLY A 193 -8.26 -15.27 4.85
N ALA A 194 -9.44 -15.01 5.41
CA ALA A 194 -10.24 -13.83 5.06
C ALA A 194 -9.90 -12.63 5.95
N CYS A 195 -9.76 -11.44 5.36
CA CYS A 195 -9.31 -10.23 6.04
C CYS A 195 -10.46 -9.24 6.27
N TYR A 196 -10.72 -8.91 7.54
CA TYR A 196 -11.89 -8.15 7.96
C TYR A 196 -11.54 -6.71 8.37
N LYS A 197 -10.40 -6.19 7.91
CA LYS A 197 -9.99 -4.78 8.15
C LYS A 197 -11.03 -3.77 7.66
N TYR A 198 -11.65 -4.04 6.50
CA TYR A 198 -12.61 -3.15 5.86
C TYR A 198 -14.06 -3.34 6.34
N VAL A 199 -14.25 -4.07 7.44
CA VAL A 199 -15.55 -4.23 8.11
C VAL A 199 -15.42 -3.98 9.62
N GLY A 200 -14.38 -3.26 10.03
CA GLY A 200 -14.08 -2.92 11.42
C GLY A 200 -13.29 -4.00 12.15
N SER A 201 -13.70 -5.27 12.12
CA SER A 201 -12.90 -6.42 12.58
C SER A 201 -13.67 -7.72 12.30
N VAL A 202 -13.25 -8.86 12.85
CA VAL A 202 -14.04 -10.09 12.82
C VAL A 202 -15.43 -9.96 13.44
N SER A 203 -15.65 -8.96 14.33
CA SER A 203 -16.98 -8.64 14.87
C SER A 203 -17.89 -7.95 13.87
N LYS A 204 -17.36 -7.50 12.71
CA LYS A 204 -18.11 -6.79 11.68
C LYS A 204 -18.82 -5.55 12.23
N SER A 205 -18.13 -4.78 13.07
CA SER A 205 -18.70 -3.59 13.70
C SER A 205 -18.87 -2.41 12.74
N GLY A 206 -18.17 -2.43 11.59
CA GLY A 206 -18.03 -1.26 10.73
C GLY A 206 -17.49 -0.05 11.50
N ASP A 207 -17.77 1.15 11.00
CA ASP A 207 -17.45 2.41 11.68
C ASP A 207 -18.68 3.11 12.30
N GLY A 208 -19.74 2.34 12.55
CA GLY A 208 -21.04 2.82 13.04
C GLY A 208 -22.03 3.23 11.94
N LYS A 209 -21.60 3.25 10.67
CA LYS A 209 -22.50 3.41 9.52
C LYS A 209 -23.13 2.07 9.15
N ASP A 210 -24.33 2.16 8.56
CA ASP A 210 -25.07 1.03 7.98
C ASP A 210 -24.90 1.04 6.45
N PRO A 211 -24.51 -0.07 5.81
CA PRO A 211 -24.12 -1.37 6.39
C PRO A 211 -22.74 -1.37 7.06
N TYR A 212 -22.47 -2.38 7.90
CA TYR A 212 -21.20 -2.54 8.63
C TYR A 212 -19.94 -2.71 7.75
N THR A 213 -20.11 -2.85 6.43
CA THR A 213 -19.05 -2.80 5.43
C THR A 213 -18.51 -1.39 5.19
N ALA A 214 -19.18 -0.38 5.73
CA ALA A 214 -18.75 0.99 5.72
C ALA A 214 -17.63 1.22 6.75
N VAL A 215 -16.41 1.37 6.25
CA VAL A 215 -15.32 2.00 6.99
C VAL A 215 -14.58 2.96 6.07
N ASN A 216 -14.01 4.02 6.63
CA ASN A 216 -13.13 4.92 5.88
C ASN A 216 -11.88 4.19 5.34
N ILE A 217 -11.37 4.66 4.19
CA ILE A 217 -10.20 4.06 3.54
C ILE A 217 -8.93 4.75 4.03
N LYS A 218 -8.13 4.03 4.82
CA LYS A 218 -6.82 4.48 5.29
C LYS A 218 -5.82 4.44 4.13
N VAL A 219 -5.45 5.59 3.57
CA VAL A 219 -4.52 5.70 2.43
C VAL A 219 -3.07 5.70 2.90
N VAL A 220 -2.81 6.39 4.02
CA VAL A 220 -1.51 6.47 4.68
C VAL A 220 -1.73 6.45 6.18
N ARG A 221 -0.99 5.60 6.88
CA ARG A 221 -1.00 5.52 8.34
C ARG A 221 0.40 5.40 8.92
N LEU A 222 0.54 5.76 10.19
CA LEU A 222 1.83 5.91 10.85
C LEU A 222 2.70 4.63 10.79
N SER A 223 2.10 3.43 10.87
CA SER A 223 2.85 2.18 10.71
C SER A 223 3.64 2.08 9.40
N GLU A 224 3.13 2.65 8.30
CA GLU A 224 3.86 2.72 7.02
C GLU A 224 5.10 3.58 7.11
N ILE A 225 5.03 4.67 7.87
CA ILE A 225 6.13 5.59 8.06
C ILE A 225 7.25 4.91 8.84
N TYR A 226 6.92 4.17 9.90
CA TYR A 226 7.90 3.37 10.65
C TYR A 226 8.58 2.33 9.76
N LEU A 227 7.81 1.58 8.95
CA LEU A 227 8.39 0.55 8.09
C LEU A 227 9.13 1.13 6.87
N THR A 228 8.76 2.33 6.42
CA THR A 228 9.52 3.10 5.42
C THR A 228 10.84 3.58 6.00
N ALA A 229 10.84 4.13 7.22
CA ALA A 229 12.06 4.54 7.91
C ALA A 229 12.98 3.34 8.18
N ALA A 230 12.43 2.20 8.59
CA ALA A 230 13.20 0.97 8.80
C ALA A 230 13.90 0.50 7.53
N GLU A 231 13.17 0.43 6.41
CA GLU A 231 13.75 0.02 5.13
C GLU A 231 14.80 1.00 4.62
N ALA A 232 14.49 2.30 4.67
CA ALA A 232 15.39 3.34 4.21
C ALA A 232 16.66 3.43 5.07
N ALA A 233 16.56 3.22 6.39
CA ALA A 233 17.72 3.19 7.29
C ALA A 233 18.75 2.12 6.91
N LEU A 234 18.31 0.96 6.41
CA LEU A 234 19.22 -0.11 5.96
C LEU A 234 19.96 0.23 4.67
N LYS A 235 19.43 1.14 3.85
CA LYS A 235 19.87 1.33 2.45
C LYS A 235 20.34 2.74 2.11
N LYS A 236 20.11 3.72 2.99
CA LYS A 236 20.60 5.08 2.82
C LYS A 236 22.13 5.12 2.74
N SER A 237 22.67 6.20 2.18
CA SER A 237 24.11 6.35 1.90
C SER A 237 25.02 6.02 3.09
N ALA A 238 24.57 6.34 4.31
CA ALA A 238 25.14 5.88 5.57
C ALA A 238 24.17 4.93 6.30
N PRO A 239 24.23 3.60 6.06
CA PRO A 239 23.32 2.63 6.66
C PRO A 239 23.31 2.68 8.18
N ASP A 240 22.14 2.55 8.78
CA ASP A 240 21.92 2.57 10.23
C ASP A 240 21.01 1.40 10.64
N PRO A 241 21.57 0.18 10.78
CA PRO A 241 20.78 -1.00 11.14
C PRO A 241 20.24 -0.93 12.58
N ALA A 242 20.86 -0.19 13.49
CA ALA A 242 20.33 -0.01 14.85
C ALA A 242 19.00 0.78 14.81
N LYS A 243 18.95 1.83 14.00
CA LYS A 243 17.74 2.62 13.80
C LYS A 243 16.69 1.87 12.98
N ALA A 244 17.12 1.09 11.99
CA ALA A 244 16.23 0.17 11.29
C ALA A 244 15.54 -0.82 12.25
N ALA A 245 16.32 -1.47 13.12
CA ALA A 245 15.82 -2.38 14.15
C ALA A 245 14.84 -1.68 15.10
N THR A 246 15.14 -0.44 15.50
CA THR A 246 14.25 0.37 16.35
C THR A 246 12.88 0.58 15.71
N TYR A 247 12.84 1.03 14.45
CA TYR A 247 11.58 1.33 13.78
C TYR A 247 10.77 0.08 13.41
N VAL A 248 11.42 -1.00 12.94
CA VAL A 248 10.70 -2.25 12.67
C VAL A 248 10.16 -2.87 13.96
N ASN A 249 10.92 -2.80 15.08
CA ASN A 249 10.46 -3.33 16.36
C ASN A 249 9.27 -2.57 16.93
N ALA A 250 9.09 -1.29 16.59
CA ALA A 250 7.90 -0.54 16.98
C ALA A 250 6.61 -1.18 16.43
N ILE A 251 6.67 -1.77 15.23
CA ILE A 251 5.57 -2.51 14.62
C ILE A 251 5.59 -3.99 15.01
N ARG A 252 6.78 -4.61 15.09
CA ARG A 252 6.93 -6.02 15.46
C ARG A 252 6.34 -6.37 16.82
N LYS A 253 6.18 -5.38 17.72
CA LYS A 253 5.44 -5.54 18.99
C LYS A 253 4.02 -6.12 18.81
N ARG A 254 3.42 -6.03 17.62
CA ARG A 254 2.17 -6.72 17.25
C ARG A 254 2.26 -8.24 17.41
N ALA A 255 3.46 -8.80 17.26
CA ALA A 255 3.83 -10.20 17.47
C ALA A 255 4.72 -10.34 18.73
N PRO A 256 4.14 -10.34 19.95
CA PRO A 256 4.90 -10.29 21.19
C PRO A 256 5.75 -11.53 21.49
N ALA A 257 5.47 -12.70 20.88
CA ALA A 257 6.28 -13.90 21.07
C ALA A 257 7.52 -13.94 20.16
N LEU A 258 7.62 -13.06 19.16
CA LEU A 258 8.82 -12.96 18.34
C LEU A 258 9.91 -12.16 19.05
N PRO A 259 11.18 -12.60 18.97
CA PRO A 259 12.28 -11.82 19.52
C PRO A 259 12.39 -10.48 18.81
N ALA A 260 12.76 -9.45 19.58
CA ALA A 260 13.10 -8.15 19.04
C ALA A 260 14.30 -8.28 18.09
N LEU A 261 14.24 -7.58 16.97
CA LEU A 261 15.35 -7.49 16.03
C LEU A 261 16.45 -6.59 16.62
N THR A 262 17.70 -6.91 16.31
CA THR A 262 18.88 -6.11 16.67
C THR A 262 19.51 -5.57 15.40
N ALA A 263 20.52 -4.69 15.54
CA ALA A 263 21.31 -4.25 14.39
C ALA A 263 21.94 -5.43 13.59
N ALA A 264 22.20 -6.57 14.24
CA ALA A 264 22.77 -7.75 13.60
C ALA A 264 21.73 -8.66 12.92
N THR A 265 20.46 -8.58 13.32
CA THR A 265 19.41 -9.50 12.84
C THR A 265 18.37 -8.83 11.96
N VAL A 266 18.32 -7.50 11.93
CA VAL A 266 17.45 -6.76 11.01
C VAL A 266 18.01 -6.84 9.58
N THR A 267 17.15 -7.22 8.65
CA THR A 267 17.47 -7.33 7.22
C THR A 267 16.33 -6.75 6.38
N GLU A 268 16.58 -6.50 5.09
CA GLU A 268 15.53 -6.14 4.14
C GLU A 268 14.36 -7.14 4.18
N GLN A 269 14.66 -8.44 4.25
CA GLN A 269 13.65 -9.49 4.29
C GLN A 269 12.78 -9.38 5.55
N THR A 270 13.38 -9.14 6.73
CA THR A 270 12.60 -8.98 7.97
C THR A 270 11.67 -7.77 7.92
N VAL A 271 12.10 -6.67 7.28
CA VAL A 271 11.25 -5.48 7.09
C VAL A 271 10.12 -5.77 6.10
N LEU A 272 10.40 -6.43 4.98
CA LEU A 272 9.39 -6.84 4.00
C LEU A 272 8.39 -7.84 4.59
N ASP A 273 8.81 -8.74 5.48
CA ASP A 273 7.93 -9.66 6.17
C ASP A 273 7.03 -8.94 7.18
N GLU A 274 7.57 -7.96 7.92
CA GLU A 274 6.76 -7.14 8.82
C GLU A 274 5.75 -6.28 8.04
N LYS A 275 6.15 -5.70 6.90
CA LYS A 275 5.24 -5.03 5.94
C LYS A 275 4.15 -5.96 5.43
N SER A 276 4.50 -7.21 5.12
CA SER A 276 3.53 -8.21 4.66
C SER A 276 2.44 -8.46 5.69
N LYS A 277 2.81 -8.62 6.97
CA LYS A 277 1.86 -8.83 8.07
C LYS A 277 1.02 -7.57 8.31
N GLU A 278 1.68 -6.42 8.39
CA GLU A 278 1.04 -5.16 8.76
C GLU A 278 0.04 -4.66 7.69
N PHE A 279 0.39 -4.77 6.40
CA PHE A 279 -0.36 -4.17 5.28
C PHE A 279 -1.22 -5.14 4.46
N ILE A 280 -1.59 -6.30 5.01
CA ILE A 280 -2.55 -7.20 4.35
C ILE A 280 -3.82 -6.42 3.95
N CYS A 281 -4.28 -6.61 2.72
CA CYS A 281 -5.42 -5.92 2.09
C CYS A 281 -5.30 -4.40 1.88
N GLU A 282 -4.17 -3.78 2.19
CA GLU A 282 -3.96 -2.33 2.02
C GLU A 282 -3.24 -1.96 0.71
N GLY A 283 -3.13 -2.90 -0.24
CA GLY A 283 -2.64 -2.64 -1.60
C GLY A 283 -1.14 -2.36 -1.73
N GLN A 284 -0.30 -2.73 -0.75
CA GLN A 284 1.14 -2.42 -0.78
C GLN A 284 2.03 -3.56 -1.27
N ARG A 285 1.71 -4.82 -0.91
CA ARG A 285 2.63 -5.96 -1.07
C ARG A 285 3.15 -6.15 -2.49
N PHE A 286 2.27 -6.06 -3.50
CA PHE A 286 2.67 -6.18 -4.90
C PHE A 286 3.76 -5.16 -5.26
N PHE A 287 3.51 -3.87 -5.00
CA PHE A 287 4.44 -2.80 -5.35
C PHE A 287 5.76 -2.90 -4.58
N ASP A 288 5.73 -3.34 -3.31
CA ASP A 288 6.94 -3.60 -2.53
C ASP A 288 7.82 -4.67 -3.20
N MET A 289 7.23 -5.78 -3.63
CA MET A 289 7.98 -6.86 -4.27
C MET A 289 8.58 -6.42 -5.63
N ILE A 290 7.79 -5.71 -6.44
CA ILE A 290 8.23 -5.22 -7.76
C ILE A 290 9.36 -4.19 -7.63
N ARG A 291 9.21 -3.16 -6.78
CA ARG A 291 10.22 -2.09 -6.64
C ARG A 291 11.55 -2.58 -6.03
N THR A 292 11.50 -3.65 -5.23
CA THR A 292 12.68 -4.27 -4.59
C THR A 292 13.27 -5.43 -5.39
N ASN A 293 12.76 -5.68 -6.61
CA ASN A 293 13.19 -6.79 -7.47
C ASN A 293 13.11 -8.16 -6.76
N LYS A 294 12.07 -8.37 -5.96
CA LYS A 294 11.81 -9.66 -5.32
C LYS A 294 10.82 -10.46 -6.16
N GLN A 295 10.95 -11.78 -6.06
CA GLN A 295 10.04 -12.71 -6.72
C GLN A 295 8.71 -12.79 -5.99
N ILE A 296 7.62 -12.86 -6.76
CA ILE A 296 6.27 -13.16 -6.28
C ILE A 296 5.95 -14.58 -6.74
N THR A 297 5.90 -15.51 -5.78
CA THR A 297 5.42 -16.87 -6.01
C THR A 297 3.95 -16.94 -5.62
N PHE A 298 3.10 -17.32 -6.57
CA PHE A 298 1.66 -17.44 -6.34
C PHE A 298 1.33 -18.80 -5.74
N ASN A 299 0.33 -18.88 -4.87
CA ASN A 299 -0.06 -20.13 -4.19
C ASN A 299 -1.21 -20.86 -4.94
N ASP A 300 -1.09 -20.98 -6.26
CA ASP A 300 -2.17 -21.45 -7.18
C ASP A 300 -2.86 -22.77 -6.77
N GLU A 301 -2.16 -23.67 -6.09
CA GLU A 301 -2.67 -24.97 -5.68
C GLU A 301 -3.80 -24.85 -4.65
N HIS A 302 -3.83 -23.80 -3.83
CA HIS A 302 -4.81 -23.68 -2.74
C HIS A 302 -6.24 -23.41 -3.23
N VAL A 303 -6.42 -22.91 -4.46
CA VAL A 303 -7.73 -22.65 -5.07
C VAL A 303 -8.07 -23.65 -6.19
N GLY A 304 -7.19 -24.61 -6.46
CA GLY A 304 -7.40 -25.62 -7.51
C GLY A 304 -7.53 -25.04 -8.91
N VAL A 305 -7.02 -23.83 -9.15
CA VAL A 305 -7.12 -23.16 -10.46
C VAL A 305 -5.85 -23.37 -11.26
N THR A 306 -6.00 -23.80 -12.53
CA THR A 306 -4.88 -23.87 -13.47
C THR A 306 -4.61 -22.49 -14.07
N MET A 307 -3.46 -21.89 -13.75
CA MET A 307 -3.04 -20.58 -14.29
C MET A 307 -2.22 -20.75 -15.56
N THR A 308 -2.78 -20.36 -16.72
CA THR A 308 -2.11 -20.47 -18.03
C THR A 308 -1.52 -19.15 -18.56
N HIS A 309 -1.85 -18.02 -17.94
CA HIS A 309 -1.53 -16.69 -18.47
C HIS A 309 -0.35 -15.99 -17.78
N ARG A 310 0.28 -16.67 -16.81
CA ARG A 310 1.49 -16.27 -16.10
C ARG A 310 2.24 -17.51 -15.58
N PRO A 311 3.57 -17.42 -15.35
CA PRO A 311 4.28 -18.46 -14.63
C PRO A 311 3.90 -18.49 -13.14
N LYS A 312 4.32 -19.56 -12.46
CA LYS A 312 4.16 -19.76 -11.00
C LYS A 312 4.84 -18.66 -10.17
N THR A 313 5.97 -18.19 -10.66
CA THR A 313 6.79 -17.16 -10.03
C THR A 313 7.07 -16.07 -11.05
N ILE A 314 6.81 -14.83 -10.68
CA ILE A 314 7.13 -13.63 -11.48
C ILE A 314 8.10 -12.73 -10.72
N ASP A 315 8.75 -11.83 -11.43
CA ASP A 315 9.43 -10.66 -10.89
C ASP A 315 9.07 -9.43 -11.72
N ARG A 316 9.75 -8.31 -11.48
CA ARG A 316 9.50 -7.04 -12.19
C ARG A 316 9.78 -7.07 -13.70
N THR A 317 10.34 -8.16 -14.25
CA THR A 317 10.58 -8.32 -15.70
C THR A 317 9.38 -8.93 -16.43
N PHE A 318 8.43 -9.52 -15.71
CA PHE A 318 7.22 -10.07 -16.32
C PHE A 318 6.33 -8.94 -16.85
N PHE A 319 6.10 -8.89 -18.15
CA PHE A 319 5.49 -7.71 -18.79
C PHE A 319 4.10 -7.31 -18.27
N LYS A 320 3.32 -8.27 -17.74
CA LYS A 320 2.00 -7.99 -17.14
C LYS A 320 2.06 -7.48 -15.69
N THR A 321 3.25 -7.15 -15.17
CA THR A 321 3.36 -6.38 -13.92
C THR A 321 2.94 -4.92 -14.10
N ILE A 322 2.86 -4.45 -15.34
CA ILE A 322 2.34 -3.14 -15.72
C ILE A 322 1.13 -3.33 -16.63
N LEU A 323 0.12 -2.48 -16.50
CA LEU A 323 -1.14 -2.58 -17.24
C LEU A 323 -0.97 -2.12 -18.70
N PRO A 324 -1.73 -2.67 -19.66
CA PRO A 324 -1.75 -2.13 -21.02
C PRO A 324 -2.37 -0.74 -21.03
N ILE A 325 -1.93 0.11 -21.95
CA ILE A 325 -2.69 1.33 -22.31
C ILE A 325 -4.01 0.89 -22.93
N ALA A 326 -5.12 1.47 -22.46
CA ALA A 326 -6.45 1.06 -22.87
C ALA A 326 -6.64 1.26 -24.38
N GLN A 327 -7.27 0.28 -25.03
CA GLN A 327 -7.52 0.37 -26.48
C GLN A 327 -8.34 1.61 -26.86
N THR A 328 -9.25 2.04 -25.98
CA THR A 328 -10.03 3.27 -26.16
C THR A 328 -9.16 4.52 -26.20
N ASP A 329 -8.11 4.57 -25.36
CA ASP A 329 -7.19 5.71 -25.33
C ASP A 329 -6.30 5.73 -26.57
N ILE A 330 -5.86 4.55 -27.06
CA ILE A 330 -5.11 4.43 -28.32
C ILE A 330 -5.99 4.83 -29.51
N ASN A 331 -7.25 4.41 -29.54
CA ASN A 331 -8.17 4.80 -30.62
C ASN A 331 -8.41 6.31 -30.65
N ALA A 332 -8.45 6.97 -29.48
CA ALA A 332 -8.62 8.42 -29.37
C ALA A 332 -7.32 9.20 -29.63
N ASN A 333 -6.17 8.63 -29.28
CA ASN A 333 -4.84 9.18 -29.52
C ASN A 333 -3.93 8.10 -30.16
N PRO A 334 -3.95 7.97 -31.50
CA PRO A 334 -3.19 6.92 -32.20
C PRO A 334 -1.68 6.96 -31.95
N GLY A 335 -1.11 8.10 -31.54
CA GLY A 335 0.30 8.19 -31.17
C GLY A 335 0.69 7.35 -29.96
N LEU A 336 -0.28 6.95 -29.11
CA LEU A 336 -0.06 6.05 -27.98
C LEU A 336 0.21 4.60 -28.41
N GLU A 337 -0.12 4.20 -29.65
CA GLU A 337 0.16 2.85 -30.15
C GLU A 337 1.66 2.55 -30.12
N ALA A 338 2.49 3.51 -30.58
CA ALA A 338 3.94 3.41 -30.52
C ALA A 338 4.51 3.47 -29.09
N GLN A 339 3.66 3.75 -28.09
CA GLN A 339 3.99 3.84 -26.68
C GLN A 339 3.25 2.81 -25.83
N GLN A 340 2.70 1.75 -26.45
CA GLN A 340 2.13 0.63 -25.71
C GLN A 340 3.19 -0.01 -24.81
N ASN A 341 2.78 -0.55 -23.66
CA ASN A 341 3.66 -1.32 -22.82
C ASN A 341 4.11 -2.61 -23.54
N PRO A 342 5.41 -2.94 -23.55
CA PRO A 342 5.91 -4.06 -24.33
C PRO A 342 5.22 -5.39 -23.99
N GLY A 343 4.85 -6.15 -25.01
CA GLY A 343 4.24 -7.48 -24.87
C GLY A 343 2.71 -7.52 -24.90
N TYR A 344 2.05 -6.37 -24.95
CA TYR A 344 0.59 -6.25 -25.14
C TYR A 344 0.19 -6.01 -26.59
#